data_AF-A0A226M971-F1
#
_entry.id   AF-A0A226M971-F1
#
_cell.length_a   1.000
_cell.length_b   1.000
_cell.length_c   1.000
_cell.angle_alpha   90.00
_cell.angle_beta   90.00
_cell.angle_gamma   90.00
#
_symmetry.space_group_name_H-M   'P 1'
#
loop_
_entity.id
_entity.type
_entity.pdbx_description
1 polymer ?
#
loop_
_entity_poly.entity_id
_entity_poly.type
_entity_poly.pdbx_seq_one_letter_code
_entity_poly.pdbx_strand_id
1 'polypeptide(L)'
;IVHILNMTSAKIVSFLLHPEESLHSLQIRIEFETGISTGNQELLLETGICLDPRKPASQCVIDGVRGWDSYMVYLFDKSKTVYDGPFASRSLSECVNYIVQDSKIQLPVPQLRKVWAEAVHYVIGLKEDYSRLFQGQRAAM
;
A
#
# COMPACT_ATOMS: atom_id res chain seq x y z
N ILE A 1 -0.73 -9.65 10.45
CA ILE A 1 -0.06 -8.49 9.80
C ILE A 1 -1.18 -7.59 9.27
N VAL A 2 -1.04 -6.28 9.39
CA VAL A 2 -1.91 -5.29 8.76
C VAL A 2 -1.12 -4.57 7.66
N HIS A 3 -1.77 -4.32 6.53
CA HIS A 3 -1.25 -3.49 5.45
C HIS A 3 -1.93 -2.12 5.48
N ILE A 4 -1.14 -1.06 5.45
CA ILE A 4 -1.61 0.32 5.51
C ILE A 4 -1.15 1.05 4.26
N LEU A 5 -2.11 1.48 3.43
CA LEU A 5 -1.84 2.31 2.26
C LEU A 5 -1.89 3.79 2.66
N ASN A 6 -0.74 4.46 2.62
CA ASN A 6 -0.66 5.90 2.81
C ASN A 6 -1.15 6.63 1.55
N MET A 7 -2.33 7.24 1.62
CA MET A 7 -2.97 7.90 0.49
C MET A 7 -2.26 9.19 0.06
N THR A 8 -1.36 9.72 0.89
CA THR A 8 -0.54 10.89 0.54
C THR A 8 0.69 10.54 -0.29
N SER A 9 1.17 9.29 -0.23
CA SER A 9 2.41 8.87 -0.87
C SER A 9 2.28 7.61 -1.75
N ALA A 10 1.13 6.95 -1.76
CA ALA A 10 0.87 5.64 -2.36
C ALA A 10 1.78 4.49 -1.87
N LYS A 11 2.44 4.66 -0.73
CA LYS A 11 3.26 3.61 -0.11
C LYS A 11 2.42 2.70 0.76
N ILE A 12 2.68 1.40 0.67
CA ILE A 12 2.11 0.40 1.58
C ILE A 12 3.14 0.13 2.68
N VAL A 13 2.75 0.36 3.94
CA VAL A 13 3.54 0.01 5.12
C VAL A 13 2.87 -1.16 5.82
N SER A 14 3.65 -2.16 6.22
CA SER A 14 3.11 -3.40 6.80
C SER A 14 3.56 -3.55 8.24
N PHE A 15 2.61 -3.79 9.14
CA PHE A 15 2.88 -3.93 10.57
C PHE A 15 2.47 -5.31 11.06
N LEU A 16 3.38 -5.98 11.75
CA LEU A 16 2.99 -7.11 12.60
C LEU A 16 2.29 -6.54 13.85
N LEU A 17 1.06 -7.00 14.08
CA LEU A 17 0.26 -6.61 15.23
C LEU A 17 0.48 -7.60 16.37
N HIS A 18 0.60 -7.08 17.58
CA HIS A 18 0.52 -7.91 18.78
C HIS A 18 -0.94 -8.06 19.23
N PRO A 19 -1.35 -9.19 19.83
CA PRO A 19 -2.75 -9.44 20.21
C PRO A 19 -3.36 -8.35 21.11
N GLU A 20 -2.56 -7.79 22.01
CA GLU A 20 -2.97 -6.76 22.98
C GLU A 20 -2.56 -5.34 22.57
N GLU A 21 -2.10 -5.14 21.32
CA GLU A 21 -1.66 -3.83 20.86
C GLU A 21 -2.85 -2.87 20.73
N SER A 22 -2.75 -1.71 21.37
CA SER A 22 -3.75 -0.64 21.21
C SER A 22 -3.64 0.02 19.83
N LEU A 23 -4.73 0.59 19.31
CA LEU A 23 -4.66 1.37 18.07
C LEU A 23 -3.68 2.55 18.20
N HIS A 24 -3.63 3.19 19.37
CA HIS A 24 -2.71 4.30 19.61
C HIS A 24 -1.23 3.89 19.48
N SER A 25 -0.86 2.72 20.00
CA SER A 25 0.50 2.17 19.84
C SER A 25 0.84 1.93 18.36
N LEU A 26 -0.11 1.42 17.58
CA LEU A 26 0.05 1.29 16.13
C LEU A 26 0.21 2.66 15.45
N GLN A 27 -0.59 3.67 15.82
CA GLN A 27 -0.50 5.02 15.27
C GLN A 27 0.86 5.67 15.51
N ILE A 28 1.50 5.44 16.67
CA ILE A 28 2.87 5.91 16.94
C ILE A 28 3.87 5.27 15.97
N ARG A 29 3.72 3.97 15.66
CA ARG A 29 4.57 3.27 14.68
C ARG A 29 4.32 3.79 13.27
N ILE A 30 3.07 4.08 12.92
CA ILE A 30 2.70 4.71 11.65
C ILE A 30 3.33 6.11 11.54
N GLU A 31 3.31 6.89 12.62
CA GLU A 31 3.93 8.22 12.67
C GLU A 31 5.44 8.14 12.41
N PHE A 32 6.12 7.16 13.01
CA PHE A 32 7.54 6.93 12.78
C PHE A 32 7.86 6.63 11.30
N GLU A 33 7.04 5.81 10.62
CA GLU A 33 7.28 5.41 9.23
C GLU A 33 6.81 6.45 8.19
N THR A 34 5.76 7.23 8.50
CA THR A 34 5.09 8.12 7.54
C THR A 34 5.29 9.60 7.80
N GLY A 35 5.68 9.98 9.03
CA GLY A 35 5.76 11.37 9.49
C GLY A 35 4.41 12.03 9.76
N ILE A 36 3.29 11.33 9.58
CA ILE A 36 1.96 11.87 9.88
C ILE A 36 1.71 11.74 11.38
N SER A 37 1.59 12.87 12.08
CA SER A 37 1.38 12.87 13.54
C SER A 37 0.13 12.07 13.91
N THR A 38 0.18 11.29 14.99
CA THR A 38 -0.96 10.49 15.50
C THR A 38 -2.31 11.23 15.49
N GLY A 39 -2.34 12.50 15.88
CA GLY A 39 -3.56 13.33 15.89
C GLY A 39 -4.14 13.66 14.50
N ASN A 40 -3.31 13.64 13.46
CA ASN A 40 -3.68 13.91 12.06
C ASN A 40 -3.93 12.63 11.25
N GLN A 41 -3.63 11.46 11.80
CA GLN A 41 -3.92 10.18 11.14
C GLN A 41 -5.42 9.90 11.15
N GLU A 42 -5.98 9.71 9.96
CA GLU A 42 -7.32 9.16 9.76
C GLU A 42 -7.18 7.80 9.08
N LEU A 43 -7.60 6.75 9.78
CA LEU A 43 -7.47 5.36 9.34
C LEU A 43 -8.86 4.83 8.98
N LEU A 44 -9.04 4.47 7.71
CA LEU A 44 -10.29 3.96 7.17
C LEU A 44 -10.13 2.50 6.74
N LEU A 45 -11.13 1.68 7.03
CA LEU A 45 -11.30 0.38 6.38
C LEU A 45 -11.79 0.55 4.94
N GLU A 46 -11.69 -0.49 4.11
CA GLU A 46 -12.27 -0.53 2.76
C GLU A 46 -13.77 -0.20 2.70
N THR A 47 -14.49 -0.41 3.80
CA THR A 47 -15.90 -0.04 3.94
C THR A 47 -16.14 1.45 4.22
N GLY A 48 -15.09 2.25 4.36
CA GLY A 48 -15.15 3.66 4.74
C GLY A 48 -15.35 3.92 6.24
N ILE A 49 -15.34 2.86 7.05
CA ILE A 49 -15.49 2.99 8.50
C ILE A 49 -14.16 3.44 9.12
N CYS A 50 -14.19 4.53 9.90
CA CYS A 50 -13.06 4.96 10.72
C CYS A 50 -12.77 3.95 11.82
N LEU A 51 -11.49 3.67 12.05
CA LEU A 51 -11.07 2.87 13.19
C LEU A 51 -11.39 3.58 14.51
N ASP A 52 -11.82 2.80 15.50
CA ASP A 52 -12.17 3.28 16.84
C ASP A 52 -10.91 3.36 17.72
N PRO A 53 -10.49 4.54 18.19
CA PRO A 53 -9.33 4.70 19.06
C PRO A 53 -9.41 3.93 20.39
N ARG A 54 -10.63 3.56 20.81
CA ARG A 54 -10.88 2.83 22.07
C ARG A 54 -10.73 1.31 21.91
N LYS A 55 -10.67 0.83 20.67
CA LYS A 55 -10.52 -0.60 20.35
C LYS A 55 -9.05 -0.96 20.08
N PRO A 56 -8.67 -2.23 20.29
CA PRO A 56 -7.33 -2.71 19.95
C PRO A 56 -7.05 -2.57 18.44
N ALA A 57 -5.76 -2.65 18.07
CA ALA A 57 -5.30 -2.61 16.69
C ALA A 57 -5.80 -3.82 15.87
N SER A 58 -6.20 -4.91 16.53
CA SER A 58 -6.78 -6.09 15.87
C SER A 58 -8.04 -5.79 15.04
N GLN A 59 -8.73 -4.68 15.28
CA GLN A 59 -9.83 -4.21 14.43
C GLN A 59 -9.43 -3.94 12.97
N CYS A 60 -8.13 -3.75 12.71
CA CYS A 60 -7.61 -3.58 11.35
C CYS A 60 -7.66 -4.88 10.53
N VAL A 61 -7.86 -6.02 11.19
CA VAL A 61 -7.89 -7.34 10.59
C VAL A 61 -9.29 -7.89 10.73
N ILE A 62 -9.96 -8.19 9.61
CA ILE A 62 -11.27 -8.85 9.66
C ILE A 62 -11.05 -10.34 9.80
N ASP A 63 -11.54 -10.88 10.91
CA ASP A 63 -11.42 -12.30 11.24
C ASP A 63 -12.28 -13.14 10.27
N GLY A 64 -11.70 -14.17 9.65
CA GLY A 64 -12.43 -15.16 8.85
C GLY A 64 -12.17 -15.21 7.34
N VAL A 65 -11.45 -14.27 6.73
CA VAL A 65 -11.10 -14.33 5.29
C VAL A 65 -9.60 -14.49 5.11
N ARG A 66 -9.18 -15.73 4.81
CA ARG A 66 -7.77 -16.12 4.66
C ARG A 66 -7.25 -15.68 3.29
N GLY A 67 -6.51 -14.57 3.25
CA GLY A 67 -5.75 -14.15 2.07
C GLY A 67 -4.82 -13.00 2.41
N TRP A 68 -3.61 -13.00 1.83
CA TRP A 68 -2.64 -11.90 1.97
C TRP A 68 -3.17 -10.59 1.35
N ASP A 69 -4.11 -10.70 0.41
CA ASP A 69 -4.76 -9.58 -0.29
C ASP A 69 -6.00 -9.02 0.41
N SER A 70 -6.43 -9.58 1.54
CA SER A 70 -7.84 -9.44 1.90
C SER A 70 -8.24 -8.16 2.63
N TYR A 71 -7.33 -7.42 3.28
CA TYR A 71 -7.72 -6.16 3.95
C TYR A 71 -6.59 -5.12 3.99
N MET A 72 -6.84 -3.99 3.35
CA MET A 72 -6.04 -2.78 3.44
C MET A 72 -6.69 -1.77 4.39
N VAL A 73 -5.88 -1.10 5.21
CA VAL A 73 -6.30 0.12 5.91
C VAL A 73 -5.77 1.32 5.12
N TYR A 74 -6.62 2.31 4.87
CA TYR A 74 -6.23 3.54 4.18
C TYR A 74 -5.91 4.63 5.19
N LEU A 75 -4.71 5.19 5.08
CA LEU A 75 -4.25 6.29 5.91
C LEU A 75 -4.37 7.61 5.15
N PHE A 76 -5.18 8.51 5.70
CA PHE A 76 -5.35 9.89 5.29
C PHE A 76 -4.71 10.84 6.29
N ASP A 77 -4.25 11.99 5.79
CA ASP A 77 -3.65 13.04 6.60
C ASP A 77 -4.62 14.21 6.71
N LYS A 78 -5.25 14.37 7.87
CA LYS A 78 -6.24 15.43 8.13
C LYS A 78 -5.66 16.84 8.05
N SER A 79 -4.33 16.99 8.13
CA SER A 79 -3.69 18.30 7.99
C SER A 79 -3.64 18.79 6.53
N LYS A 80 -3.90 17.91 5.56
CA LYS A 80 -3.81 18.19 4.13
C LYS A 80 -5.19 18.28 3.51
N THR A 81 -5.39 19.33 2.71
CA THR A 81 -6.61 19.52 1.92
C THR A 81 -6.42 19.10 0.45
N VAL A 82 -5.17 18.98 0.01
CA VAL A 82 -4.77 18.54 -1.33
C VAL A 82 -3.51 17.67 -1.20
N TYR A 83 -3.38 16.65 -2.05
CA TYR A 83 -2.17 15.83 -2.14
C TYR A 83 -1.41 16.21 -3.41
N ASP A 84 -0.28 16.91 -3.24
CA ASP A 84 0.46 17.53 -4.35
C ASP A 84 1.30 16.56 -5.20
N GLY A 85 1.39 15.28 -4.79
CA GLY A 85 2.27 14.30 -5.44
C GLY A 85 3.76 14.74 -5.41
N PRO A 86 4.66 14.01 -6.11
CA PRO A 86 4.43 12.76 -6.83
C PRO A 86 4.27 11.56 -5.88
N PHE A 87 3.35 10.67 -6.21
CA PHE A 87 3.18 9.40 -5.50
C PHE A 87 4.31 8.43 -5.84
N ALA A 88 4.69 7.56 -4.90
CA ALA A 88 5.68 6.53 -5.14
C ALA A 88 5.18 5.55 -6.21
N SER A 89 5.94 5.36 -7.29
CA SER A 89 5.68 4.34 -8.30
C SER A 89 6.44 3.05 -7.99
N ARG A 90 5.98 1.92 -8.54
CA ARG A 90 6.77 0.68 -8.54
C ARG A 90 8.12 0.91 -9.24
N SER A 91 9.18 0.40 -8.63
CA SER A 91 10.49 0.32 -9.27
C SER A 91 10.52 -0.81 -10.30
N LEU A 92 11.15 -0.57 -11.44
CA LEU A 92 11.49 -1.63 -12.38
C LEU A 92 12.59 -2.50 -11.78
N SER A 93 12.52 -3.82 -11.99
CA SER A 93 13.68 -4.69 -11.73
C SER A 93 14.80 -4.33 -12.71
N GLU A 94 16.05 -4.63 -12.34
CA GLU A 94 17.20 -4.37 -13.22
C GLU A 94 17.03 -5.05 -14.58
N CYS A 95 16.49 -6.27 -14.60
CA CYS A 95 16.22 -7.02 -15.81
C CYS A 95 15.19 -6.33 -16.73
N VAL A 96 14.09 -5.81 -16.16
CA VAL A 96 13.07 -5.08 -16.95
C VAL A 96 13.60 -3.72 -17.37
N ASN A 97 14.33 -3.02 -16.50
CA ASN A 97 14.93 -1.73 -16.83
C ASN A 97 15.90 -1.85 -18.02
N TYR A 98 16.65 -2.96 -18.11
CA TYR A 98 17.57 -3.22 -19.20
C TYR A 98 16.88 -3.28 -20.58
N ILE A 99 15.74 -3.98 -20.70
CA ILE A 99 14.98 -4.03 -21.97
C ILE A 99 14.20 -2.74 -22.27
N VAL A 100 13.92 -1.92 -21.25
CA VAL A 100 13.32 -0.59 -21.44
C VAL A 100 14.36 0.38 -21.98
N GLN A 101 15.61 0.30 -21.51
CA GLN A 101 16.71 1.13 -21.99
C GLN A 101 17.20 0.72 -23.38
N ASP A 102 17.31 -0.57 -23.67
CA ASP A 102 17.62 -1.09 -25.01
C ASP A 102 16.50 -2.00 -25.54
N SER A 103 15.53 -1.36 -26.20
CA SER A 103 14.35 -2.04 -26.76
C SER A 103 14.64 -2.99 -27.92
N LYS A 104 15.84 -2.94 -28.53
CA LYS A 104 16.18 -3.74 -29.73
C LYS A 104 17.14 -4.89 -29.42
N ILE A 105 17.54 -5.03 -28.16
CA ILE A 105 18.47 -6.05 -27.72
C ILE A 105 17.98 -7.46 -28.07
N GLN A 106 18.91 -8.29 -28.54
CA GLN A 106 18.67 -9.70 -28.81
C GLN A 106 19.10 -10.52 -27.59
N LEU A 107 18.13 -11.10 -26.88
CA LEU A 107 18.38 -11.95 -25.72
C LEU A 107 18.06 -13.42 -26.04
N PRO A 108 18.78 -14.39 -25.45
CA PRO A 108 18.39 -15.80 -25.52
C PRO A 108 16.97 -16.04 -24.98
N VAL A 109 16.23 -16.97 -25.59
CA VAL A 109 14.85 -17.32 -25.22
C VAL A 109 14.65 -17.58 -23.71
N PRO A 110 15.55 -18.28 -22.99
CA PRO A 110 15.41 -18.47 -21.55
C PRO A 110 15.44 -17.15 -20.75
N GLN A 111 16.27 -16.19 -21.17
CA GLN A 111 16.33 -14.87 -20.54
C GLN A 111 15.10 -14.05 -20.89
N LEU A 112 14.68 -14.04 -22.17
CA LEU A 112 13.45 -13.38 -22.60
C LEU A 112 12.24 -13.84 -21.78
N ARG A 113 12.07 -15.15 -21.56
CA ARG A 113 10.95 -15.67 -20.76
C ARG A 113 10.88 -15.02 -19.38
N LYS A 114 12.01 -14.87 -18.69
CA LYS A 114 12.08 -14.26 -17.37
C LYS A 114 11.77 -12.76 -17.45
N VAL A 115 12.46 -12.02 -18.32
CA VAL A 115 12.30 -10.56 -18.40
C VAL A 115 10.89 -10.17 -18.83
N TRP A 116 10.31 -10.87 -19.80
CA TRP A 116 8.93 -10.63 -20.22
C TRP A 116 7.92 -10.98 -19.14
N ALA A 117 8.14 -12.06 -18.38
CA ALA A 117 7.28 -12.38 -17.23
C ALA A 117 7.33 -11.28 -16.16
N GLU A 118 8.52 -10.77 -15.82
CA GLU A 118 8.67 -9.65 -14.87
C GLU A 118 8.04 -8.35 -15.40
N ALA A 119 8.19 -8.07 -16.70
CA ALA A 119 7.57 -6.89 -17.33
C ALA A 119 6.03 -6.96 -17.30
N VAL A 120 5.46 -8.13 -17.63
CA VAL A 120 4.00 -8.35 -17.52
C VAL A 120 3.54 -8.24 -16.06
N HIS A 121 4.28 -8.81 -15.12
CA HIS A 121 3.98 -8.69 -13.69
C HIS A 121 4.02 -7.23 -13.21
N TYR A 122 4.99 -6.44 -13.70
CA TYR A 122 5.06 -5.01 -13.41
C TYR A 122 3.80 -4.26 -13.89
N VAL A 123 3.36 -4.50 -15.13
CA VAL A 123 2.15 -3.87 -15.69
C VAL A 123 0.89 -4.28 -14.93
N ILE A 124 0.74 -5.56 -14.60
CA ILE A 124 -0.36 -6.04 -13.75
C ILE A 124 -0.31 -5.37 -12.38
N GLY A 125 0.88 -5.24 -11.80
CA GLY A 125 1.10 -4.56 -10.53
C GLY A 125 0.66 -3.09 -10.55
N LEU A 126 0.94 -2.35 -11.63
CA LEU A 126 0.46 -0.97 -11.79
C LEU A 126 -1.07 -0.90 -11.80
N LYS A 127 -1.74 -1.85 -12.47
CA LYS A 127 -3.21 -1.94 -12.48
C LYS A 127 -3.75 -2.23 -11.08
N GLU A 128 -3.14 -3.14 -10.34
CA GLU A 128 -3.54 -3.46 -8.95
C GLU A 128 -3.33 -2.26 -8.01
N ASP A 129 -2.21 -1.56 -8.12
CA ASP A 129 -1.93 -0.38 -7.30
C ASP A 129 -2.95 0.72 -7.55
N TYR A 130 -3.32 0.95 -8.82
CA TYR A 130 -4.42 1.84 -9.17
C TYR A 130 -5.74 1.41 -8.51
N SER A 131 -6.07 0.11 -8.56
CA SER A 131 -7.28 -0.41 -7.92
C SER A 131 -7.28 -0.15 -6.41
N ARG A 132 -6.15 -0.33 -5.74
CA ARG A 132 -6.02 -0.07 -4.29
C ARG A 132 -6.18 1.42 -3.98
N LEU A 133 -5.58 2.31 -4.75
CA LEU A 133 -5.74 3.76 -4.60
C LEU A 133 -7.20 4.19 -4.83
N PHE A 134 -7.84 3.62 -5.84
CA PHE A 134 -9.25 3.88 -6.12
C PHE A 134 -10.16 3.40 -4.98
N GLN A 135 -9.90 2.22 -4.41
CA GLN A 135 -10.63 1.76 -3.22
C GLN A 135 -10.43 2.70 -2.02
N GLY A 136 -9.23 3.23 -1.82
CA GLY A 136 -8.99 4.26 -0.79
C GLY A 136 -9.84 5.50 -1.02
N GLN A 137 -9.90 5.99 -2.26
CA GLN A 137 -10.78 7.10 -2.61
C GLN A 137 -12.26 6.79 -2.35
N ARG A 138 -12.71 5.56 -2.66
CA ARG A 138 -14.08 5.10 -2.34
C ARG A 138 -14.35 5.00 -0.84
N ALA A 139 -13.37 4.60 -0.03
CA ALA A 139 -13.50 4.53 1.42
C ALA A 139 -13.67 5.92 2.04
N ALA A 140 -13.12 6.96 1.41
CA ALA A 140 -13.26 8.35 1.86
C ALA A 140 -14.53 9.06 1.35
N MET A 141 -15.35 8.41 0.52
CA MET A 141 -16.63 8.93 0.00
C MET A 141 -17.80 8.45 0.84
#